data_AF-A0A7V7ZFN2-F1
#
_entry.id   AF-A0A7V7ZFN2-F1
#
_cell.length_a   1.000
_cell.length_b   1.000
_cell.length_c   1.000
_cell.angle_alpha   90.00
_cell.angle_beta   90.00
_cell.angle_gamma   90.00
#
_symmetry.space_group_name_H-M   'P 1'
#
loop_
_entity.id
_entity.type
_entity.pdbx_description
1 polymer ?
#
loop_
_entity_poly.entity_id
_entity_poly.type
_entity_poly.pdbx_seq_one_letter_code
_entity_poly.pdbx_strand_id
1 'polypeptide(L)' 'MFKSTKSVHRAGRIYRFSINDIDYAAFIWQMGVQFRGRVEGHPEITQTTGRTALAVRDELQKLIVAQENTAD' A
#
# COMPACT_ATOMS: atom_id res chain seq x y z
N MET A 1 -19.91 -17.56 21.82
CA MET A 1 -19.23 -16.32 21.39
C MET A 1 -18.72 -16.54 19.97
N PHE A 2 -19.51 -16.20 18.95
CA PHE A 2 -19.11 -16.41 17.55
C PHE A 2 -18.06 -15.37 17.18
N LYS A 3 -16.78 -15.78 17.13
CA LYS A 3 -15.72 -15.03 16.46
C LYS A 3 -16.11 -14.95 14.99
N SER A 4 -16.81 -13.89 14.61
CA SER A 4 -17.12 -13.59 13.23
C SER A 4 -15.79 -13.37 12.52
N THR A 5 -15.31 -14.38 11.79
CA THR A 5 -14.25 -14.28 10.78
C THR A 5 -14.81 -13.46 9.62
N LYS A 6 -15.15 -12.20 9.89
CA LYS A 6 -15.34 -11.21 8.84
C LYS A 6 -13.95 -11.00 8.25
N SER A 7 -13.63 -11.79 7.22
CA SER A 7 -12.71 -11.36 6.18
C SER A 7 -13.13 -9.94 5.88
N VAL A 8 -12.31 -8.96 6.28
CA VAL A 8 -12.61 -7.57 6.00
C VAL A 8 -12.33 -7.46 4.50
N HIS A 9 -13.34 -7.75 3.69
CA HIS A 9 -13.36 -7.45 2.27
C HIS A 9 -13.37 -5.92 2.18
N ARG A 10 -12.18 -5.33 2.33
CA ARG A 10 -11.97 -3.92 2.13
C ARG A 10 -12.09 -3.70 0.63
N ALA A 11 -13.12 -2.98 0.20
CA ALA A 11 -13.21 -2.55 -1.18
C ALA A 11 -11.99 -1.66 -1.47
N GLY A 12 -11.01 -2.25 -2.13
CA GLY A 12 -9.75 -1.62 -2.49
C GLY A 12 -9.40 -1.92 -3.93
N ARG A 13 -8.49 -1.14 -4.48
CA ARG A 13 -7.95 -1.33 -5.83
C ARG A 13 -6.47 -1.64 -5.72
N ILE A 14 -6.03 -2.55 -6.60
CA ILE A 14 -4.61 -2.82 -6.80
C ILE A 14 -4.09 -1.80 -7.81
N TYR A 15 -3.07 -1.06 -7.40
CA TYR A 15 -2.32 -0.14 -8.25
C TYR A 15 -0.98 -0.77 -8.55
N ARG A 16 -0.70 -1.01 -9.82
CA ARG A 16 0.60 -1.52 -10.27
C ARG A 16 1.45 -0.34 -10.72
N PHE A 17 2.71 -0.35 -10.35
CA PHE A 17 3.70 0.63 -10.77
C PHE A 17 5.09 0.01 -10.71
N SER A 18 5.99 0.51 -11.54
CA SER A 18 7.36 -0.03 -11.65
C SER A 18 8.35 1.00 -11.11
N ILE A 19 9.30 0.56 -10.28
CA ILE A 19 10.38 1.38 -9.70
C ILE A 19 11.68 0.62 -9.94
N ASN A 20 12.70 1.28 -10.50
CA ASN A 20 13.99 0.65 -10.81
C ASN A 20 13.88 -0.68 -11.57
N ASP A 21 12.98 -0.74 -12.57
CA ASP A 21 12.68 -1.96 -13.36
C ASP A 21 12.00 -3.11 -12.58
N ILE A 22 11.64 -2.88 -11.30
CA ILE A 22 10.90 -3.84 -10.48
C ILE A 22 9.43 -3.45 -10.46
N ASP A 23 8.55 -4.40 -10.80
CA ASP A 23 7.10 -4.22 -10.74
C ASP A 23 6.56 -4.43 -9.32
N TYR A 24 5.92 -3.40 -8.78
CA TYR A 24 5.26 -3.44 -7.48
C TYR A 24 3.74 -3.37 -7.63
N ALA A 25 3.04 -4.05 -6.73
CA ALA A 25 1.59 -4.00 -6.63
C ALA A 25 1.19 -3.42 -5.26
N ALA A 26 0.58 -2.24 -5.24
CA ALA A 26 0.02 -1.66 -4.02
C ALA A 26 -1.48 -1.93 -3.92
N PHE A 27 -1.91 -2.52 -2.80
CA PHE A 27 -3.32 -2.61 -2.48
C PHE A 27 -3.73 -1.38 -1.67
N ILE A 28 -4.63 -0.56 -2.24
CA ILE A 28 -5.12 0.68 -1.64
C ILE A 28 -6.61 0.57 -1.40
N TRP A 29 -7.05 0.79 -0.16
CA TRP A 29 -8.45 0.73 0.24
C TRP A 29 -8.87 2.00 0.98
N GLN A 30 -10.16 2.31 0.90
CA GLN A 30 -10.73 3.45 1.62
C GLN A 30 -11.00 3.09 3.09
N MET A 31 -10.71 4.02 3.98
CA MET A 31 -10.95 3.95 5.42
C MET A 31 -11.62 5.25 5.87
N GLY A 32 -12.95 5.30 5.80
CA GLY A 32 -13.72 6.52 6.06
C GLY A 32 -13.47 7.59 5.00
N VAL A 33 -12.91 8.73 5.42
CA VAL A 33 -12.54 9.85 4.52
C VAL A 33 -11.09 9.78 4.02
N GLN A 34 -10.34 8.76 4.44
CA GLN A 34 -8.95 8.57 4.08
C GLN A 34 -8.78 7.31 3.25
N PHE A 35 -7.61 7.18 2.64
CA PHE A 35 -7.17 5.98 1.95
C PHE A 35 -5.95 5.44 2.67
N ARG A 36 -5.84 4.11 2.72
CA ARG A 36 -4.68 3.41 3.26
C ARG A 36 -4.17 2.44 2.23
N GLY A 37 -2.86 2.31 2.14
CA GLY A 37 -2.22 1.43 1.16
C GLY A 37 -1.11 0.62 1.77
N ARG A 38 -0.86 -0.53 1.16
CA ARG A 38 0.27 -1.40 1.44
C ARG A 38 0.80 -1.95 0.12
N VAL A 39 2.08 -2.29 0.08
CA VAL A 39 2.68 -3.02 -1.04
C VAL A 39 2.46 -4.52 -0.80
N GLU A 40 1.88 -5.19 -1.79
CA GLU A 40 1.69 -6.64 -1.76
C GLU A 40 3.05 -7.32 -2.00
N GLY A 41 3.34 -8.35 -1.22
CA GLY A 41 4.61 -9.09 -1.29
C GLY A 41 5.76 -8.47 -0.49
N HIS A 42 5.65 -7.21 -0.07
CA HIS A 42 6.70 -6.48 0.64
C HIS A 42 6.21 -5.96 2.00
N PRO A 43 6.14 -6.83 3.04
CA PRO A 43 5.69 -6.43 4.36
C PRO A 43 6.67 -5.47 5.08
N GLU A 44 7.91 -5.36 4.61
CA GLU A 44 8.90 -4.40 5.09
C GLU A 44 8.54 -2.94 4.79
N ILE A 45 7.80 -2.72 3.68
CA ILE A 45 7.36 -1.38 3.29
C ILE A 45 6.21 -0.99 4.19
N THR A 46 6.46 0.04 4.99
CA THR A 46 5.48 0.55 5.93
C THR A 46 4.21 1.01 5.20
N GLN A 47 3.07 0.62 5.73
CA GLN A 47 1.77 1.03 5.20
C GLN A 47 1.60 2.55 5.38
N THR A 48 1.08 3.22 4.35
CA THR A 48 0.85 4.66 4.39
C THR A 48 -0.63 5.00 4.29
N THR A 49 -0.98 6.20 4.75
CA THR A 49 -2.32 6.76 4.74
C THR A 49 -2.31 8.13 4.07
N GLY A 50 -3.32 8.39 3.24
CA GLY A 50 -3.41 9.63 2.47
C GLY A 50 -4.86 10.05 2.26
N ARG A 51 -5.06 11.29 1.81
CA ARG A 51 -6.41 11.84 1.53
C ARG A 51 -7.00 11.30 0.23
N THR A 52 -6.17 10.79 -0.66
CA THR A 52 -6.56 10.20 -1.94
C THR A 52 -5.77 8.92 -2.20
N ALA A 53 -6.31 8.01 -3.01
CA ALA A 53 -5.61 6.80 -3.41
C ALA A 53 -4.29 7.10 -4.14
N LEU A 54 -4.25 8.18 -4.93
CA LEU A 54 -3.04 8.61 -5.63
C LEU A 54 -1.96 9.10 -4.66
N ALA A 55 -2.32 9.87 -3.63
CA ALA A 55 -1.37 10.32 -2.61
C ALA A 55 -0.76 9.13 -1.84
N VAL A 56 -1.58 8.11 -1.55
CA VAL A 56 -1.10 6.86 -0.94
C VAL A 56 -0.11 6.14 -1.87
N ARG A 57 -0.42 6.05 -3.18
CA ARG A 57 0.49 5.43 -4.15
C ARG A 57 1.84 6.18 -4.22
N ASP A 58 1.80 7.50 -4.28
CA ASP A 58 2.98 8.36 -4.37
C ASP A 58 3.88 8.22 -3.13
N GLU A 59 3.28 8.16 -1.94
CA GLU A 59 4.02 7.89 -0.69
C GLU A 59 4.63 6.49 -0.66
N LEU A 60 3.89 5.44 -1.07
CA LEU A 60 4.44 4.09 -1.15
C LEU A 60 5.65 4.04 -2.10
N GLN A 61 5.58 4.74 -3.23
CA GLN A 61 6.68 4.84 -4.17
C GLN A 61 7.91 5.50 -3.54
N LYS A 62 7.74 6.60 -2.79
CA LYS A 62 8.87 7.23 -2.07
C LYS A 62 9.46 6.33 -1.00
N LEU A 63 8.63 5.59 -0.27
CA LEU A 63 9.09 4.65 0.76
C LEU A 63 9.92 3.51 0.15
N ILE A 64 9.49 2.97 -1.00
CA ILE A 64 10.27 1.96 -1.74
C ILE A 64 11.62 2.54 -2.13
N VAL A 65 11.62 3.70 -2.80
CA VAL A 65 12.86 4.35 -3.24
C VAL A 65 13.78 4.63 -2.04
N ALA A 66 13.24 5.08 -0.90
CA ALA A 66 14.03 5.35 0.30
C ALA A 66 14.62 4.07 0.92
N GLN A 67 13.90 2.95 0.89
CA GLN A 67 14.40 1.66 1.37
C GLN A 67 15.52 1.12 0.47
N GLU A 68 15.34 1.18 -0.85
CA GLU A 68 16.35 0.77 -1.82
C GLU A 68 17.64 1.60 -1.68
N ASN A 69 17.53 2.91 -1.43
CA ASN A 69 18.71 3.78 -1.22
C ASN A 69 19.40 3.57 0.14
N THR A 70 18.74 2.91 1.11
CA THR A 70 19.35 2.64 2.42
C THR A 70 20.17 1.34 2.44
N ALA A 71 20.12 0.57 1.35
CA ALA A 71 20.85 -0.70 1.21
C ALA A 71 22.20 -0.59 0.47
N ASP A 72 22.63 0.63 0.11
CA ASP A 72 23.96 0.93 -0.50
C ASP A 72 25.00 1.34 0.56
#